data_AF-A0A370TE40-F1
#
_entry.id   AF-A0A370TE40-F1
#
_cell.length_a   1.000
_cell.length_b   1.000
_cell.length_c   1.000
_cell.angle_alpha   90.00
_cell.angle_beta   90.00
_cell.angle_gamma   90.00
#
_symmetry.space_group_name_H-M   'P 1'
#
loop_
_entity.id
_entity.type
_entity.pdbx_description
1 polymer ?
#
loop_
_entity_poly.entity_id
_entity_poly.type
_entity_poly.pdbx_seq_one_letter_code
_entity_poly.pdbx_strand_id
1 'polypeptide(L)'
;MAPSPRPELEKQYMSSKPSPKKQSPEPRPSSRHVHILLISPTNEILLLRRVQNSSSFASAHVFPGGNLSSSQDGEIPLPDDKQRHVDGPAYRLGAIRECFEESGLLLVKKKGDQSGDLLEVDAETRDKARKAIHAGKLKFAEWVESIGGVVDSDSLIPFTRWVTPANLPKRFTTQMYVYFLPLTQSSPAAKTVIHVPTSDGGLEHTTALFAPCTRWLDLATRNEIILFPPQFYLIHLLCTFLTPSSAPLSTTELQAQRSAVMEFLETDGDGKGVKWADKVMSPVGLMLRKSDGRSVLALDKPGPELKGSKRRGDEKRVVLVKFGKNGPRDVEVRMKEEVLEEERAAAKVKL
;
A
#
# COMPACT_ATOMS: atom_id res chain seq x y z
N MET A 1 -2.46 4.75 -39.53
CA MET A 1 -2.46 5.58 -38.30
C MET A 1 -1.17 5.32 -37.54
N ALA A 2 -0.31 6.33 -37.38
CA ALA A 2 0.86 6.22 -36.52
C ALA A 2 0.38 6.00 -35.07
N PRO A 3 1.00 5.08 -34.29
CA PRO A 3 0.60 4.88 -32.91
C PRO A 3 0.85 6.16 -32.11
N SER A 4 -0.17 6.58 -31.37
CA SER A 4 -0.11 7.70 -30.43
C SER A 4 1.14 7.59 -29.55
N PRO A 5 1.87 8.68 -29.29
CA PRO A 5 3.09 8.62 -28.51
C PRO A 5 2.78 8.07 -27.11
N ARG A 6 3.50 7.00 -26.72
CA ARG A 6 3.30 6.32 -25.43
C ARG A 6 3.47 7.31 -24.26
N PRO A 7 2.61 7.25 -23.24
CA PRO A 7 2.76 8.04 -22.02
C PRO A 7 4.10 7.79 -21.33
N GLU A 8 4.65 8.83 -20.69
CA GLU A 8 5.99 8.78 -20.08
C GLU A 8 6.09 7.72 -18.98
N LEU A 9 5.04 7.59 -18.17
CA LEU A 9 4.94 6.59 -17.10
C LEU A 9 4.94 5.15 -17.67
N GLU A 10 4.25 4.91 -18.79
CA GLU A 10 4.26 3.60 -19.47
C GLU A 10 5.65 3.25 -19.98
N LYS A 11 6.31 4.20 -20.65
CA LYS A 11 7.68 4.02 -21.15
C LYS A 11 8.64 3.68 -20.02
N GLN A 12 8.47 4.32 -18.86
CA GLN A 12 9.27 4.05 -17.68
C GLN A 12 9.07 2.59 -17.25
N TYR A 13 7.85 2.17 -16.89
CA TYR A 13 7.59 0.79 -16.42
C TYR A 13 7.99 -0.30 -17.43
N MET A 14 7.91 -0.01 -18.74
CA MET A 14 8.20 -0.97 -19.81
C MET A 14 9.66 -0.99 -20.30
N SER A 15 10.51 -0.07 -19.83
CA SER A 15 11.92 -0.04 -20.22
C SER A 15 12.73 -1.00 -19.35
N SER A 16 13.04 -2.18 -19.89
CA SER A 16 13.97 -3.13 -19.25
C SER A 16 15.46 -2.75 -19.40
N LYS A 17 15.77 -1.67 -20.14
CA LYS A 17 17.13 -1.17 -20.36
C LYS A 17 17.33 0.21 -19.71
N PRO A 18 18.48 0.47 -19.06
CA PRO A 18 18.86 1.82 -18.68
C PRO A 18 18.95 2.67 -19.95
N SER A 19 18.47 3.91 -19.87
CA SER A 19 18.48 4.90 -20.95
C SER A 19 19.90 5.04 -21.55
N PRO A 20 20.05 5.24 -22.87
CA PRO A 20 21.38 5.37 -23.46
C PRO A 20 22.04 6.72 -23.10
N LYS A 21 23.26 6.65 -22.57
CA LYS A 21 24.34 7.66 -22.48
C LYS A 21 23.92 9.15 -22.31
N LYS A 22 23.33 9.49 -21.17
CA LYS A 22 23.94 10.47 -20.26
C LYS A 22 24.37 9.66 -19.05
N GLN A 23 25.58 9.88 -18.52
CA GLN A 23 26.09 9.19 -17.32
C GLN A 23 24.93 8.98 -16.35
N SER A 24 24.47 7.74 -16.25
CA SER A 24 23.35 7.37 -15.41
C SER A 24 23.82 7.70 -13.99
N PRO A 25 23.23 8.68 -13.29
CA PRO A 25 23.52 8.82 -11.88
C PRO A 25 23.21 7.47 -11.24
N GLU A 26 24.05 7.03 -10.32
CA GLU A 26 23.79 5.83 -9.53
C GLU A 26 22.32 5.82 -9.09
N PRO A 27 21.65 4.65 -9.11
CA PRO A 27 20.24 4.59 -8.79
C PRO A 27 20.03 5.27 -7.44
N ARG A 28 19.24 6.35 -7.41
CA ARG A 28 18.98 7.07 -6.16
C ARG A 28 18.44 6.05 -5.15
N PRO A 29 18.98 6.02 -3.93
CA PRO A 29 18.52 5.08 -2.93
C PRO A 29 17.03 5.30 -2.67
N SER A 30 16.30 4.20 -2.54
CA SER A 30 14.87 4.26 -2.30
C SER A 30 14.57 4.85 -0.92
N SER A 31 13.69 5.86 -0.86
CA SER A 31 13.19 6.41 0.40
C SER A 31 12.36 5.36 1.14
N ARG A 32 12.46 5.29 2.47
CA ARG A 32 11.82 4.26 3.28
C ARG A 32 10.39 4.65 3.59
N HIS A 33 9.45 3.83 3.15
CA HIS A 33 8.02 4.05 3.31
C HIS A 33 7.36 2.93 4.10
N VAL A 34 6.26 3.26 4.75
CA VAL A 34 5.43 2.34 5.51
C VAL A 34 3.97 2.63 5.22
N HIS A 35 3.20 1.58 4.96
CA HIS A 35 1.78 1.68 4.65
C HIS A 35 1.00 0.64 5.46
N ILE A 36 -0.18 1.01 5.94
CA ILE A 36 -1.07 0.10 6.68
C ILE A 36 -2.36 -0.14 5.89
N LEU A 37 -2.62 -1.39 5.55
CA LEU A 37 -3.94 -1.86 5.14
C LEU A 37 -4.79 -2.02 6.41
N LEU A 38 -5.48 -0.95 6.78
CA LEU A 38 -6.31 -0.93 7.99
C LEU A 38 -7.70 -1.49 7.69
N ILE A 39 -8.08 -2.52 8.43
CA ILE A 39 -9.35 -3.25 8.26
C ILE A 39 -10.27 -2.93 9.44
N SER A 40 -11.46 -2.40 9.15
CA SER A 40 -12.46 -1.99 10.15
C SER A 40 -13.06 -3.19 10.90
N PRO A 41 -13.77 -2.95 12.01
CA PRO A 41 -14.56 -3.98 12.69
C PRO A 41 -15.55 -4.70 11.76
N THR A 42 -16.05 -4.02 10.72
CA THR A 42 -16.92 -4.55 9.66
C THR A 42 -16.18 -5.16 8.46
N ASN A 43 -14.87 -5.38 8.56
CA ASN A 43 -14.00 -5.91 7.50
C ASN A 43 -13.89 -5.03 6.24
N GLU A 44 -14.11 -3.72 6.38
CA GLU A 44 -13.90 -2.73 5.32
C GLU A 44 -12.46 -2.22 5.33
N ILE A 45 -11.94 -1.82 4.17
CA ILE A 45 -10.57 -1.33 4.03
C ILE A 45 -10.55 0.19 4.02
N LEU A 46 -9.66 0.79 4.81
CA LEU A 46 -9.42 2.22 4.80
C LEU A 46 -8.57 2.64 3.59
N LEU A 47 -9.07 3.60 2.83
CA LEU A 47 -8.28 4.36 1.87
C LEU A 47 -8.37 5.85 2.14
N LEU A 48 -7.24 6.52 1.94
CA LEU A 48 -7.11 7.97 2.01
C LEU A 48 -7.16 8.55 0.60
N ARG A 49 -7.93 9.62 0.45
CA ARG A 49 -8.02 10.42 -0.77
C ARG A 49 -7.51 11.83 -0.49
N ARG A 50 -6.44 12.22 -1.15
CA ARG A 50 -6.01 13.63 -1.18
C ARG A 50 -6.91 14.40 -2.15
N VAL A 51 -7.66 15.36 -1.63
CA VAL A 51 -8.52 16.23 -2.43
C VAL A 51 -7.68 17.40 -2.89
N GLN A 52 -7.29 17.38 -4.17
CA GLN A 52 -6.77 18.58 -4.83
C GLN A 52 -7.95 19.48 -5.19
N ASN A 53 -7.80 20.80 -5.01
CA ASN A 53 -8.81 21.80 -5.39
C ASN A 53 -9.09 21.89 -6.91
N SER A 54 -8.62 20.95 -7.73
CA SER A 54 -8.93 20.90 -9.17
C SER A 54 -10.04 19.88 -9.45
N SER A 55 -11.14 20.38 -10.00
CA SER A 55 -12.43 19.69 -10.18
C SER A 55 -12.49 18.69 -11.36
N SER A 56 -11.35 18.23 -11.89
CA SER A 56 -11.33 17.54 -13.19
C SER A 56 -10.67 16.15 -13.22
N PHE A 57 -10.27 15.56 -12.08
CA PHE A 57 -9.55 14.29 -12.09
C PHE A 57 -9.96 13.32 -10.97
N ALA A 58 -9.98 12.02 -11.30
CA ALA A 58 -10.05 10.96 -10.29
C ALA A 58 -8.85 11.09 -9.37
N SER A 59 -9.08 11.27 -8.07
CA SER A 59 -8.00 11.41 -7.10
C SER A 59 -7.39 10.03 -6.81
N ALA A 60 -6.07 9.99 -6.61
CA ALA A 60 -5.40 8.79 -6.13
C ALA A 60 -5.91 8.43 -4.73
N HIS A 61 -6.23 7.15 -4.56
CA HIS A 61 -6.56 6.56 -3.27
C HIS A 61 -5.38 5.69 -2.83
N VAL A 62 -4.96 5.86 -1.58
CA VAL A 62 -3.80 5.18 -1.02
C VAL A 62 -4.09 4.66 0.38
N PHE A 63 -3.37 3.64 0.81
CA PHE A 63 -3.34 3.27 2.23
C PHE A 63 -2.69 4.39 3.04
N PRO A 64 -3.11 4.61 4.31
CA PRO A 64 -2.38 5.48 5.24
C PRO A 64 -0.92 5.06 5.32
N GLY A 65 -0.02 6.04 5.17
CA GLY A 65 1.41 5.73 5.15
C GLY A 65 2.29 6.86 4.64
N GLY A 66 3.57 6.79 4.99
CA GLY A 66 4.52 7.84 4.63
C GLY A 66 5.97 7.49 4.92
N ASN A 67 6.80 8.52 5.06
CA ASN A 67 8.24 8.37 5.23
C ASN A 67 8.61 8.05 6.67
N LEU A 68 9.56 7.12 6.85
CA LEU A 68 10.19 6.98 8.15
C LEU A 68 11.07 8.19 8.48
N SER A 69 10.96 8.68 9.71
CA SER A 69 11.71 9.81 10.26
C SER A 69 12.59 9.34 11.41
N SER A 70 13.91 9.55 11.32
CA SER A 70 14.84 9.10 12.37
C SER A 70 14.65 9.88 13.69
N SER A 71 14.04 11.06 13.64
CA SER A 71 13.73 11.84 14.85
C SER A 71 12.49 11.35 15.59
N GLN A 72 11.62 10.58 14.93
CA GLN A 72 10.36 10.08 15.47
C GLN A 72 10.37 8.56 15.68
N ASP A 73 10.91 7.83 14.70
CA ASP A 73 10.71 6.38 14.56
C ASP A 73 11.91 5.57 15.09
N GLY A 74 13.00 6.23 15.48
CA GLY A 74 14.21 5.60 16.01
C GLY A 74 15.34 5.46 14.98
N GLU A 75 16.26 4.53 15.22
CA GLU A 75 17.38 4.27 14.32
C GLU A 75 16.88 3.58 13.05
N ILE A 76 17.25 4.15 11.89
CA ILE A 76 16.79 3.63 10.61
C ILE A 76 18.00 3.31 9.72
N PRO A 77 18.06 2.11 9.10
CA PRO A 77 19.19 1.71 8.30
C PRO A 77 19.56 2.70 7.19
N LEU A 78 20.87 2.80 6.94
CA LEU A 78 21.45 3.67 5.90
C LEU A 78 21.01 3.26 4.49
N PRO A 79 21.15 4.15 3.48
CA PRO A 79 20.79 3.89 2.09
C PRO A 79 21.30 2.57 1.52
N ASP A 80 22.58 2.25 1.77
CA ASP A 80 23.26 1.10 1.17
C ASP A 80 23.18 -0.17 2.03
N ASP A 81 22.51 -0.09 3.18
CA ASP A 81 22.37 -1.21 4.10
C ASP A 81 21.23 -2.13 3.66
N LYS A 82 21.51 -3.43 3.54
CA LYS A 82 20.50 -4.46 3.24
C LYS A 82 19.40 -4.54 4.31
N GLN A 83 19.69 -4.15 5.56
CA GLN A 83 18.71 -4.09 6.64
C GLN A 83 17.58 -3.08 6.36
N ARG A 84 17.77 -2.14 5.42
CA ARG A 84 16.71 -1.25 4.91
C ARG A 84 15.51 -2.00 4.35
N HIS A 85 15.68 -3.24 3.92
CA HIS A 85 14.59 -4.03 3.35
C HIS A 85 13.97 -5.01 4.35
N VAL A 86 14.39 -4.98 5.61
CA VAL A 86 13.92 -5.89 6.66
C VAL A 86 12.90 -5.16 7.55
N ASP A 87 11.89 -5.88 8.03
CA ASP A 87 10.97 -5.36 9.05
C ASP A 87 11.72 -5.04 10.36
N GLY A 88 11.25 -4.07 11.12
CA GLY A 88 11.88 -3.72 12.40
C GLY A 88 11.10 -2.69 13.20
N PRO A 89 11.55 -2.37 14.43
CA PRO A 89 10.84 -1.49 15.34
C PRO A 89 10.53 -0.11 14.73
N ALA A 90 11.48 0.48 14.00
CA ALA A 90 11.28 1.77 13.35
C ALA A 90 10.21 1.73 12.24
N TYR A 91 10.13 0.62 11.49
CA TYR A 91 9.08 0.46 10.48
C TYR A 91 7.69 0.33 11.14
N ARG A 92 7.59 -0.43 12.22
CA ARG A 92 6.32 -0.62 12.95
C ARG A 92 5.84 0.66 13.62
N LEU A 93 6.73 1.37 14.31
CA LEU A 93 6.41 2.65 14.95
C LEU A 93 6.01 3.70 13.90
N GLY A 94 6.81 3.83 12.84
CA GLY A 94 6.52 4.77 11.76
C GLY A 94 5.20 4.46 11.05
N ALA A 95 4.83 3.18 10.87
CA ALA A 95 3.56 2.81 10.25
C ALA A 95 2.37 3.34 11.07
N ILE A 96 2.42 3.17 12.41
CA ILE A 96 1.36 3.63 13.30
C ILE A 96 1.35 5.16 13.40
N ARG A 97 2.52 5.81 13.48
CA ARG A 97 2.63 7.28 13.48
C ARG A 97 2.04 7.89 12.21
N GLU A 98 2.44 7.40 11.03
CA GLU A 98 1.94 7.90 9.73
C GLU A 98 0.44 7.67 9.61
N CYS A 99 -0.05 6.50 10.03
CA CYS A 99 -1.49 6.24 10.07
C CYS A 99 -2.22 7.25 10.96
N PHE A 100 -1.68 7.59 12.13
CA PHE A 100 -2.25 8.60 13.01
C PHE A 100 -2.23 10.01 12.40
N GLU A 101 -1.12 10.41 11.78
CA GLU A 101 -0.98 11.73 11.15
C GLU A 101 -1.97 11.95 9.99
N GLU A 102 -2.12 10.94 9.12
CA GLU A 102 -2.93 11.05 7.91
C GLU A 102 -4.40 10.67 8.11
N SER A 103 -4.71 9.73 9.00
CA SER A 103 -6.07 9.21 9.23
C SER A 103 -6.67 9.57 10.60
N GLY A 104 -5.88 10.14 11.52
CA GLY A 104 -6.35 10.48 12.86
C GLY A 104 -6.72 9.27 13.73
N LEU A 105 -6.59 8.04 13.22
CA LEU A 105 -6.85 6.81 13.95
C LEU A 105 -5.65 6.47 14.82
N LEU A 106 -5.90 6.30 16.12
CA LEU A 106 -4.87 6.04 17.11
C LEU A 106 -4.75 4.53 17.36
N LEU A 107 -3.73 3.90 16.81
CA LEU A 107 -3.47 2.46 16.97
C LEU A 107 -2.58 2.20 18.21
N VAL A 108 -3.14 2.47 19.38
CA VAL A 108 -2.46 2.42 20.68
C VAL A 108 -3.36 1.66 21.64
N LYS A 109 -2.76 0.80 22.48
CA LYS A 109 -3.46 0.10 23.57
C LYS A 109 -3.20 0.81 24.89
N LYS A 110 -4.10 0.65 25.87
CA LYS A 110 -3.86 1.14 27.23
C LYS A 110 -2.78 0.29 27.91
N LYS A 111 -1.82 0.94 28.59
CA LYS A 111 -0.74 0.24 29.28
C LYS A 111 -1.29 -0.69 30.36
N GLY A 112 -0.94 -1.98 30.29
CA GLY A 112 -1.38 -3.01 31.24
C GLY A 112 -2.80 -3.55 31.00
N ASP A 113 -3.47 -3.12 29.92
CA ASP A 113 -4.77 -3.68 29.55
C ASP A 113 -4.60 -4.96 28.73
N GLN A 114 -5.40 -5.98 29.05
CA GLN A 114 -5.46 -7.26 28.35
C GLN A 114 -6.73 -7.42 27.51
N SER A 115 -7.65 -6.44 27.52
CA SER A 115 -8.87 -6.43 26.71
C SER A 115 -8.57 -6.54 25.20
N GLY A 116 -7.43 -5.99 24.77
CA GLY A 116 -7.05 -5.86 23.37
C GLY A 116 -7.66 -4.65 22.66
N ASP A 117 -8.47 -3.84 23.37
CA ASP A 117 -9.08 -2.64 22.82
C ASP A 117 -8.08 -1.49 22.68
N LEU A 118 -8.36 -0.58 21.75
CA LEU A 118 -7.55 0.62 21.56
C LEU A 118 -7.92 1.71 22.57
N LEU A 119 -6.92 2.51 22.93
CA LEU A 119 -7.06 3.65 23.81
C LEU A 119 -7.84 4.76 23.11
N GLU A 120 -9.03 5.05 23.63
CA GLU A 120 -9.83 6.19 23.19
C GLU A 120 -9.33 7.48 23.84
N VAL A 121 -9.17 8.52 23.01
CA VAL A 121 -8.78 9.88 23.41
C VAL A 121 -9.79 10.84 22.81
N ASP A 122 -10.13 11.91 23.53
CA ASP A 122 -11.05 12.92 23.03
C ASP A 122 -10.55 13.53 21.70
N ALA A 123 -11.49 13.89 20.83
CA ALA A 123 -11.16 14.31 19.47
C ALA A 123 -10.30 15.59 19.41
N GLU A 124 -10.43 16.50 20.38
CA GLU A 124 -9.69 17.77 20.42
C GLU A 124 -8.23 17.54 20.81
N THR A 125 -7.97 16.81 21.90
CA THR A 125 -6.63 16.42 22.34
C THR A 125 -5.94 15.63 21.24
N ARG A 126 -6.66 14.69 20.61
CA ARG A 126 -6.15 13.88 19.50
C ARG A 126 -5.75 14.73 18.30
N ASP A 127 -6.59 15.66 17.86
CA ASP A 127 -6.28 16.52 16.71
C ASP A 127 -5.14 17.52 17.02
N LYS A 128 -5.09 18.05 18.24
CA LYS A 128 -3.99 18.91 18.71
C LYS A 128 -2.66 18.17 18.70
N ALA A 129 -2.63 16.96 19.25
CA ALA A 129 -1.45 16.10 19.25
C ALA A 129 -1.02 15.74 17.82
N ARG A 130 -1.95 15.33 16.97
CA ARG A 130 -1.71 15.01 15.55
C ARG A 130 -1.02 16.17 14.82
N LYS A 131 -1.52 17.39 14.97
CA LYS A 131 -0.91 18.60 14.39
C LYS A 131 0.49 18.87 14.94
N ALA A 132 0.69 18.69 16.25
CA ALA A 132 1.99 18.92 16.89
C ALA A 132 3.04 17.88 16.47
N ILE A 133 2.65 16.61 16.35
CA ILE A 133 3.50 15.50 15.90
C ILE A 133 3.88 15.69 14.44
N HIS A 134 2.90 15.99 13.59
CA HIS A 134 3.14 16.26 12.17
C HIS A 134 4.10 17.47 11.96
N ALA A 135 3.97 18.51 12.79
CA ALA A 135 4.87 19.65 12.77
C ALA A 135 6.26 19.37 13.40
N GLY A 136 6.52 18.14 13.84
CA GLY A 136 7.77 17.74 14.50
C GLY A 136 8.00 18.37 15.87
N LYS A 137 6.98 18.99 16.49
CA LYS A 137 7.06 19.67 17.79
C LYS A 137 6.90 18.72 18.98
N LEU A 138 6.31 17.55 18.74
CA LEU A 138 6.04 16.53 19.74
C LEU A 138 6.46 15.18 19.17
N LYS A 139 7.10 14.33 19.98
CA LYS A 139 7.37 12.96 19.56
C LYS A 139 6.16 12.09 19.80
N PHE A 140 5.82 11.26 18.81
CA PHE A 140 4.65 10.38 18.88
C PHE A 140 4.72 9.43 20.08
N ALA A 141 5.84 8.74 20.26
CA ALA A 141 6.00 7.77 21.35
C ALA A 141 5.90 8.42 22.74
N GLU A 142 6.52 9.60 22.93
CA GLU A 142 6.46 10.35 24.20
C GLU A 142 5.03 10.80 24.52
N TRP A 143 4.29 11.27 23.50
CA TRP A 143 2.90 11.63 23.67
C TRP A 143 2.03 10.42 24.04
N VAL A 144 2.21 9.29 23.36
CA VAL A 144 1.50 8.04 23.65
C VAL A 144 1.76 7.57 25.09
N GLU A 145 3.01 7.65 25.56
CA GLU A 145 3.32 7.34 26.96
C GLU A 145 2.66 8.33 27.94
N SER A 146 2.62 9.62 27.60
CA SER A 146 2.02 10.65 28.46
C SER A 146 0.52 10.47 28.70
N ILE A 147 -0.18 9.83 27.76
CA ILE A 147 -1.60 9.48 27.89
C ILE A 147 -1.81 8.08 28.48
N GLY A 148 -0.75 7.42 28.97
CA GLY A 148 -0.80 6.07 29.55
C GLY A 148 -0.99 4.96 28.53
N GLY A 149 -0.67 5.22 27.26
CA GLY A 149 -0.79 4.28 26.15
C GLY A 149 0.53 3.58 25.82
N VAL A 150 0.42 2.51 25.03
CA VAL A 150 1.53 1.80 24.38
C VAL A 150 1.16 1.57 22.91
N VAL A 151 2.10 1.86 22.02
CA VAL A 151 1.93 1.64 20.57
C VAL A 151 1.63 0.17 20.28
N ASP A 152 0.57 -0.12 19.52
CA ASP A 152 0.17 -1.50 19.23
C ASP A 152 0.95 -2.12 18.05
N SER A 153 2.28 -2.16 18.18
CA SER A 153 3.18 -2.66 17.14
C SER A 153 3.06 -4.16 16.89
N ASP A 154 2.54 -4.93 17.85
CA ASP A 154 2.47 -6.39 17.78
C ASP A 154 1.30 -6.84 16.90
N SER A 155 0.22 -6.05 16.84
CA SER A 155 -0.92 -6.30 15.94
C SER A 155 -0.63 -5.96 14.47
N LEU A 156 0.53 -5.35 14.16
CA LEU A 156 0.96 -5.15 12.78
C LEU A 156 1.46 -6.46 12.18
N ILE A 157 0.73 -6.97 11.19
CA ILE A 157 1.10 -8.18 10.46
C ILE A 157 1.89 -7.75 9.21
N PRO A 158 3.19 -8.10 9.09
CA PRO A 158 3.96 -7.78 7.90
C PRO A 158 3.35 -8.47 6.67
N PHE A 159 3.00 -7.70 5.64
CA PHE A 159 2.36 -8.26 4.45
C PHE A 159 3.32 -8.42 3.29
N THR A 160 3.85 -7.34 2.71
CA THR A 160 4.80 -7.42 1.58
C THR A 160 5.66 -6.17 1.55
N ARG A 161 6.77 -6.23 0.82
CA ARG A 161 7.56 -5.04 0.49
C ARG A 161 7.46 -4.70 -0.99
N TRP A 162 7.33 -3.42 -1.28
CA TRP A 162 7.29 -2.91 -2.65
C TRP A 162 8.47 -1.99 -2.89
N VAL A 163 9.25 -2.26 -3.93
CA VAL A 163 10.38 -1.43 -4.33
C VAL A 163 10.04 -0.78 -5.65
N THR A 164 10.11 0.55 -5.69
CA THR A 164 9.88 1.28 -6.93
C THR A 164 10.95 0.92 -7.97
N PRO A 165 10.55 0.57 -9.20
CA PRO A 165 11.47 0.25 -10.29
C PRO A 165 12.57 1.30 -10.50
N ALA A 166 13.77 0.84 -10.84
CA ALA A 166 14.97 1.69 -10.91
C ALA A 166 14.93 2.77 -11.99
N ASN A 167 14.08 2.60 -13.00
CA ASN A 167 13.85 3.54 -14.09
C ASN A 167 12.94 4.72 -13.70
N LEU A 168 12.35 4.73 -12.50
CA LEU A 168 11.52 5.83 -12.01
C LEU A 168 12.36 6.84 -11.21
N PRO A 169 12.11 8.16 -11.36
CA PRO A 169 12.96 9.19 -10.78
C PRO A 169 12.81 9.31 -9.26
N LYS A 170 11.62 9.06 -8.72
CA LYS A 170 11.34 8.95 -7.29
C LYS A 170 11.22 7.48 -6.95
N ARG A 171 11.99 7.01 -5.99
CA ARG A 171 12.06 5.60 -5.62
C ARG A 171 11.76 5.42 -4.14
N PHE A 172 10.96 4.42 -3.84
CA PHE A 172 10.53 4.08 -2.49
C PHE A 172 10.71 2.59 -2.24
N THR A 173 11.08 2.24 -1.02
CA THR A 173 10.99 0.87 -0.48
C THR A 173 9.93 0.90 0.61
N THR A 174 8.76 0.40 0.25
CA THR A 174 7.55 0.49 1.07
C THR A 174 7.29 -0.84 1.75
N GLN A 175 7.32 -0.87 3.08
CA GLN A 175 6.83 -1.99 3.86
C GLN A 175 5.31 -1.86 4.03
N MET A 176 4.57 -2.89 3.62
CA MET A 176 3.12 -2.97 3.78
C MET A 176 2.81 -3.82 5.01
N TYR A 177 1.89 -3.35 5.84
CA TYR A 177 1.33 -4.10 6.96
C TYR A 177 -0.17 -4.27 6.78
N VAL A 178 -0.72 -5.33 7.35
CA VAL A 178 -2.16 -5.46 7.62
C VAL A 178 -2.38 -5.20 9.09
N TYR A 179 -3.43 -4.46 9.42
CA TYR A 179 -3.87 -4.23 10.79
C TYR A 179 -5.39 -4.39 10.86
N PHE A 180 -5.86 -5.18 11.82
CA PHE A 180 -7.29 -5.35 12.08
C PHE A 180 -7.70 -4.53 13.30
N LEU A 181 -8.64 -3.60 13.13
CA LEU A 181 -9.28 -2.94 14.27
C LEU A 181 -10.07 -3.99 15.07
N PRO A 182 -10.00 -4.00 16.42
CA PRO A 182 -10.76 -4.90 17.28
C PRO A 182 -12.24 -5.00 16.88
N LEU A 183 -12.81 -6.21 16.83
CA LEU A 183 -14.23 -6.41 16.51
C LEU A 183 -15.18 -5.84 17.58
N THR A 184 -14.67 -5.66 18.79
CA THR A 184 -15.33 -5.07 19.96
C THR A 184 -15.51 -3.56 19.84
N GLN A 185 -14.69 -2.89 19.03
CA GLN A 185 -14.81 -1.45 18.83
C GLN A 185 -15.95 -1.10 17.86
N SER A 186 -16.61 0.02 18.16
CA SER A 186 -17.52 0.65 17.21
C SER A 186 -16.78 0.95 15.91
N SER A 187 -17.41 0.66 14.78
CA SER A 187 -16.81 0.99 13.49
C SER A 187 -16.58 2.50 13.40
N PRO A 188 -15.39 2.95 12.96
CA PRO A 188 -15.16 4.35 12.68
C PRO A 188 -16.20 4.87 11.69
N ALA A 189 -16.48 6.18 11.73
CA ALA A 189 -17.37 6.79 10.74
C ALA A 189 -16.87 6.46 9.33
N ALA A 190 -17.77 5.98 8.46
CA ALA A 190 -17.45 5.54 7.10
C ALA A 190 -16.69 6.59 6.27
N LYS A 191 -16.87 7.87 6.62
CA LYS A 191 -16.13 9.00 6.07
C LYS A 191 -15.70 9.94 7.18
N THR A 192 -14.40 10.21 7.25
CA THR A 192 -13.84 11.26 8.11
C THR A 192 -12.98 12.19 7.25
N VAL A 193 -13.18 13.50 7.39
CA VAL A 193 -12.38 14.52 6.69
C VAL A 193 -11.33 15.04 7.66
N ILE A 194 -10.07 15.01 7.24
CA ILE A 194 -8.92 15.37 8.07
C ILE A 194 -8.11 16.41 7.33
N HIS A 195 -7.78 17.47 8.05
CA HIS A 195 -6.88 18.50 7.56
C HIS A 195 -5.45 18.07 7.84
N VAL A 196 -4.73 17.69 6.79
CA VAL A 196 -3.31 17.36 6.87
C VAL A 196 -2.55 18.57 6.31
N PRO A 197 -1.73 19.25 7.12
CA PRO A 197 -0.82 20.27 6.60
C PRO A 197 0.12 19.62 5.58
N THR A 198 0.41 20.27 4.47
CA THR A 198 1.42 19.79 3.54
C THR A 198 2.81 20.30 3.92
N SER A 199 3.84 19.60 3.46
CA SER A 199 5.25 19.94 3.69
C SER A 199 5.66 21.32 3.15
N ASP A 200 4.83 21.93 2.29
CA ASP A 200 5.00 23.29 1.74
C ASP A 200 4.14 24.36 2.45
N GLY A 201 3.48 24.01 3.55
CA GLY A 201 2.63 24.94 4.31
C GLY A 201 1.21 25.13 3.75
N GLY A 202 0.82 24.38 2.72
CA GLY A 202 -0.56 24.29 2.26
C GLY A 202 -1.47 23.48 3.21
N LEU A 203 -2.78 23.66 3.05
CA LEU A 203 -3.80 22.78 3.65
C LEU A 203 -4.32 21.85 2.55
N GLU A 204 -3.95 20.58 2.57
CA GLU A 204 -4.62 19.56 1.74
C GLU A 204 -5.71 18.87 2.55
N HIS A 205 -6.91 18.75 1.96
CA HIS A 205 -7.98 17.98 2.56
C HIS A 205 -7.75 16.50 2.25
N THR A 206 -7.45 15.71 3.27
CA THR A 206 -7.41 14.26 3.14
C THR A 206 -8.72 13.69 3.66
N THR A 207 -9.43 12.95 2.82
CA THR A 207 -10.62 12.22 3.23
C THR A 207 -10.25 10.77 3.49
N ALA A 208 -10.50 10.30 4.70
CA ALA A 208 -10.41 8.90 5.09
C ALA A 208 -11.76 8.23 4.85
N LEU A 209 -11.77 7.14 4.07
CA LEU A 209 -12.97 6.40 3.71
C LEU A 209 -12.78 4.92 3.98
N PHE A 210 -13.73 4.31 4.68
CA PHE A 210 -13.86 2.86 4.75
C PHE A 210 -14.85 2.40 3.68
N ALA A 211 -14.50 1.34 2.96
CA ALA A 211 -15.44 0.62 2.10
C ALA A 211 -15.02 -0.85 1.94
N PRO A 212 -15.95 -1.74 1.56
CA PRO A 212 -15.62 -3.12 1.23
C PRO A 212 -14.59 -3.21 0.09
N CYS A 213 -13.76 -4.24 0.11
CA CYS A 213 -12.72 -4.44 -0.91
C CYS A 213 -13.29 -4.45 -2.34
N THR A 214 -14.44 -5.09 -2.54
CA THR A 214 -15.12 -5.17 -3.85
C THR A 214 -15.49 -3.79 -4.37
N ARG A 215 -15.97 -2.91 -3.49
CA ARG A 215 -16.32 -1.54 -3.84
C ARG A 215 -15.11 -0.76 -4.32
N TRP A 216 -13.95 -0.92 -3.67
CA TRP A 216 -12.71 -0.27 -4.10
C TRP A 216 -12.23 -0.76 -5.47
N LEU A 217 -12.28 -2.08 -5.69
CA LEU A 217 -11.92 -2.68 -6.97
C LEU A 217 -12.89 -2.25 -8.08
N ASP A 218 -14.20 -2.23 -7.83
CA ASP A 218 -15.23 -1.78 -8.78
C ASP A 218 -15.05 -0.31 -9.16
N LEU A 219 -14.77 0.56 -8.19
CA LEU A 219 -14.49 1.97 -8.46
C LEU A 219 -13.24 2.14 -9.33
N ALA A 220 -12.21 1.34 -9.10
CA ALA A 220 -10.97 1.41 -9.85
C ALA A 220 -11.12 0.85 -11.28
N THR A 221 -11.85 -0.26 -11.45
CA THR A 221 -12.12 -0.86 -12.78
C THR A 221 -13.04 0.02 -13.63
N ARG A 222 -13.98 0.75 -13.01
CA ARG A 222 -14.79 1.80 -13.68
C ARG A 222 -14.04 3.11 -13.88
N ASN A 223 -12.78 3.19 -13.48
CA ASN A 223 -11.95 4.39 -13.57
C ASN A 223 -12.53 5.61 -12.80
N GLU A 224 -13.37 5.39 -11.79
CA GLU A 224 -13.92 6.44 -10.91
C GLU A 224 -12.86 6.90 -9.88
N ILE A 225 -11.98 6.00 -9.47
CA ILE A 225 -10.82 6.29 -8.62
C ILE A 225 -9.53 5.82 -9.30
N ILE A 226 -8.39 6.28 -8.77
CA ILE A 226 -7.08 5.77 -9.15
C ILE A 226 -6.52 4.94 -8.01
N LEU A 227 -6.24 3.67 -8.30
CA LEU A 227 -5.41 2.81 -7.46
C LEU A 227 -4.14 2.47 -8.24
N PHE A 228 -2.98 2.72 -7.61
CA PHE A 228 -1.73 2.26 -8.18
C PHE A 228 -1.61 0.73 -8.07
N PRO A 229 -0.75 0.09 -8.90
CA PRO A 229 -0.62 -1.36 -8.91
C PRO A 229 -0.45 -2.02 -7.52
N PRO A 230 0.38 -1.49 -6.58
CA PRO A 230 0.47 -2.07 -5.24
C PRO A 230 -0.85 -2.08 -4.49
N GLN A 231 -1.57 -0.96 -4.46
CA GLN A 231 -2.84 -0.81 -3.75
C GLN A 231 -3.91 -1.73 -4.35
N PHE A 232 -4.08 -1.70 -5.67
CA PHE A 232 -5.07 -2.53 -6.34
C PHE A 232 -4.79 -4.03 -6.10
N TYR A 233 -3.52 -4.43 -6.26
CA TYR A 233 -3.12 -5.83 -6.13
C TYR A 233 -3.31 -6.36 -4.70
N LEU A 234 -2.91 -5.59 -3.67
CA LEU A 234 -3.07 -6.03 -2.29
C LEU A 234 -4.54 -6.10 -1.86
N ILE A 235 -5.38 -5.14 -2.30
CA ILE A 235 -6.84 -5.22 -2.08
C ILE A 235 -7.40 -6.46 -2.78
N HIS A 236 -7.00 -6.72 -4.03
CA HIS A 236 -7.46 -7.88 -4.79
C HIS A 236 -7.17 -9.20 -4.08
N LEU A 237 -5.97 -9.36 -3.51
CA LEU A 237 -5.64 -10.57 -2.73
C LEU A 237 -6.56 -10.74 -1.52
N LEU A 238 -6.72 -9.69 -0.71
CA LEU A 238 -7.56 -9.76 0.50
C LEU A 238 -9.04 -9.94 0.17
N CYS A 239 -9.49 -9.47 -0.99
CA CYS A 239 -10.88 -9.56 -1.39
C CYS A 239 -11.37 -10.97 -1.68
N THR A 240 -10.45 -11.93 -1.83
CA THR A 240 -10.80 -13.36 -1.89
C THR A 240 -11.34 -13.90 -0.56
N PHE A 241 -11.07 -13.21 0.55
CA PHE A 241 -11.48 -13.61 1.90
C PHE A 241 -12.49 -12.64 2.53
N LEU A 242 -12.33 -11.33 2.29
CA LEU A 242 -13.18 -10.28 2.86
C LEU A 242 -14.43 -10.06 2.00
N THR A 243 -15.34 -11.03 2.00
CA THR A 243 -16.55 -10.97 1.18
C THR A 243 -17.62 -10.07 1.82
N PRO A 244 -18.15 -9.07 1.11
CA PRO A 244 -19.26 -8.29 1.62
C PRO A 244 -20.54 -9.14 1.65
N SER A 245 -21.44 -8.82 2.58
CA SER A 245 -22.76 -9.42 2.68
C SER A 245 -23.84 -8.33 2.56
N SER A 246 -25.00 -8.70 2.01
CA SER A 246 -26.18 -7.84 1.95
C SER A 246 -26.85 -7.67 3.33
N ALA A 247 -26.63 -8.61 4.24
CA ALA A 247 -27.04 -8.53 5.63
C ALA A 247 -25.81 -8.30 6.53
N PRO A 248 -25.95 -7.60 7.68
CA PRO A 248 -24.86 -7.47 8.64
C PRO A 248 -24.31 -8.83 9.05
N LEU A 249 -23.00 -9.02 8.89
CA LEU A 249 -22.32 -10.24 9.32
C LEU A 249 -22.26 -10.30 10.84
N SER A 250 -22.39 -11.50 11.39
CA SER A 250 -22.13 -11.76 12.80
C SER A 250 -20.64 -11.60 13.13
N THR A 251 -20.32 -11.35 14.40
CA THR A 251 -18.93 -11.28 14.88
C THR A 251 -18.14 -12.56 14.55
N THR A 252 -18.79 -13.73 14.61
CA THR A 252 -18.17 -15.02 14.25
C THR A 252 -17.81 -15.10 12.78
N GLU A 253 -18.69 -14.66 11.88
CA GLU A 253 -18.41 -14.63 10.44
C GLU A 253 -17.30 -13.64 10.09
N LEU A 254 -17.34 -12.43 10.69
CA LEU A 254 -16.29 -11.44 10.55
C LEU A 254 -14.93 -11.99 11.02
N GLN A 255 -14.90 -12.67 12.17
CA GLN A 255 -13.69 -13.29 12.71
C GLN A 255 -13.20 -14.45 11.83
N ALA A 256 -14.11 -15.24 11.24
CA ALA A 256 -13.74 -16.32 10.32
C ALA A 256 -13.03 -15.76 9.07
N GLN A 257 -13.56 -14.69 8.47
CA GLN A 257 -12.91 -14.01 7.35
C GLN A 257 -11.52 -13.48 7.73
N ARG A 258 -11.37 -12.85 8.90
CA ARG A 258 -10.07 -12.37 9.40
C ARG A 258 -9.07 -13.50 9.61
N SER A 259 -9.55 -14.63 10.15
CA SER A 259 -8.71 -15.82 10.37
C SER A 259 -8.20 -16.40 9.06
N ALA A 260 -9.05 -16.47 8.02
CA ALA A 260 -8.64 -16.89 6.69
C ALA A 260 -7.60 -15.94 6.06
N VAL A 261 -7.73 -14.62 6.25
CA VAL A 261 -6.71 -13.66 5.84
C VAL A 261 -5.38 -13.91 6.58
N MET A 262 -5.41 -14.05 7.90
CA MET A 262 -4.20 -14.29 8.69
C MET A 262 -3.50 -15.60 8.27
N GLU A 263 -4.26 -16.66 8.07
CA GLU A 263 -3.73 -17.93 7.55
C GLU A 263 -3.09 -17.74 6.18
N PHE A 264 -3.76 -17.03 5.26
CA PHE A 264 -3.19 -16.71 3.95
C PHE A 264 -1.87 -15.94 4.04
N LEU A 265 -1.76 -14.95 4.93
CA LEU A 265 -0.55 -14.15 5.13
C LEU A 265 0.64 -14.98 5.64
N GLU A 266 0.39 -16.09 6.33
CA GLU A 266 1.43 -17.03 6.77
C GLU A 266 1.91 -17.98 5.65
N THR A 267 1.18 -18.06 4.54
CA THR A 267 1.57 -18.85 3.37
C THR A 267 2.53 -18.10 2.44
N ASP A 268 3.01 -18.79 1.40
CA ASP A 268 3.73 -18.18 0.28
C ASP A 268 2.83 -17.68 -0.86
N GLY A 269 1.53 -18.00 -0.85
CA GLY A 269 0.53 -17.56 -1.82
C GLY A 269 0.74 -17.96 -3.29
N ASP A 270 1.91 -18.43 -3.68
CA ASP A 270 2.32 -18.80 -5.04
C ASP A 270 3.06 -20.15 -5.14
N GLY A 271 3.28 -20.85 -4.01
CA GLY A 271 3.94 -22.15 -3.96
C GLY A 271 5.46 -22.10 -4.20
N LYS A 272 6.10 -20.92 -4.08
CA LYS A 272 7.54 -20.73 -4.31
C LYS A 272 8.39 -20.68 -3.04
N GLY A 273 7.80 -20.93 -1.87
CA GLY A 273 8.50 -21.06 -0.59
C GLY A 273 8.92 -19.73 0.04
N VAL A 274 8.49 -18.59 -0.48
CA VAL A 274 8.71 -17.26 0.13
C VAL A 274 7.39 -16.75 0.69
N LYS A 275 7.28 -16.73 2.03
CA LYS A 275 6.12 -16.20 2.75
C LYS A 275 5.80 -14.76 2.35
N TRP A 276 4.54 -14.36 2.45
CA TRP A 276 4.11 -13.00 2.13
C TRP A 276 4.97 -11.94 2.79
N ALA A 277 5.15 -12.00 4.11
CA ALA A 277 5.98 -11.05 4.89
C ALA A 277 7.38 -10.82 4.27
N ASP A 278 7.95 -11.87 3.67
CA ASP A 278 9.27 -11.87 3.04
C ASP A 278 9.23 -11.61 1.52
N LYS A 279 8.06 -11.48 0.90
CA LYS A 279 7.99 -11.11 -0.53
C LYS A 279 8.42 -9.67 -0.76
N VAL A 280 9.17 -9.47 -1.84
CA VAL A 280 9.50 -8.14 -2.36
C VAL A 280 9.17 -8.05 -3.82
N MET A 281 8.38 -7.04 -4.17
CA MET A 281 7.87 -6.82 -5.52
C MET A 281 8.38 -5.50 -6.06
N SER A 282 9.06 -5.54 -7.20
CA SER A 282 9.40 -4.38 -8.01
C SER A 282 8.73 -4.56 -9.37
N PRO A 283 7.54 -3.95 -9.60
CA PRO A 283 6.77 -4.19 -10.82
C PRO A 283 7.51 -3.76 -12.07
N VAL A 284 7.85 -4.71 -12.95
CA VAL A 284 8.54 -4.41 -14.21
C VAL A 284 7.68 -4.86 -15.38
N GLY A 285 7.63 -4.06 -16.43
CA GLY A 285 6.94 -4.39 -17.67
C GLY A 285 7.49 -5.65 -18.33
N LEU A 286 6.63 -6.66 -18.47
CA LEU A 286 6.91 -7.90 -19.17
C LEU A 286 6.67 -7.75 -20.68
N MET A 287 5.51 -7.21 -21.05
CA MET A 287 5.09 -7.02 -22.44
C MET A 287 3.90 -6.05 -22.51
N LEU A 288 3.66 -5.50 -23.71
CA LEU A 288 2.47 -4.72 -24.02
C LEU A 288 1.48 -5.64 -24.73
N ARG A 289 0.28 -5.81 -24.18
CA ARG A 289 -0.77 -6.60 -24.81
C ARG A 289 -1.27 -5.90 -26.06
N LYS A 290 -1.32 -6.63 -27.17
CA LYS A 290 -1.76 -6.06 -28.45
C LYS A 290 -3.29 -5.95 -28.56
N SER A 291 -4.03 -6.76 -27.80
CA SER A 291 -5.49 -6.83 -27.83
C SER A 291 -6.15 -5.60 -27.24
N ASP A 292 -5.64 -5.11 -26.10
CA ASP A 292 -6.27 -4.04 -25.31
C ASP A 292 -5.31 -2.85 -25.02
N GLY A 293 -4.05 -2.97 -25.41
CA GLY A 293 -3.03 -1.94 -25.21
C GLY A 293 -2.60 -1.78 -23.75
N ARG A 294 -2.86 -2.76 -22.88
CA ARG A 294 -2.42 -2.73 -21.48
C ARG A 294 -0.98 -3.26 -21.34
N SER A 295 -0.22 -2.62 -20.48
CA SER A 295 1.08 -3.11 -20.03
C SER A 295 0.89 -4.25 -19.03
N VAL A 296 1.59 -5.36 -19.23
CA VAL A 296 1.64 -6.48 -18.28
C VAL A 296 2.83 -6.29 -17.37
N LEU A 297 2.60 -6.08 -16.08
CA LEU A 297 3.64 -5.93 -15.07
C LEU A 297 3.87 -7.26 -14.36
N ALA A 298 5.10 -7.73 -14.40
CA ALA A 298 5.55 -8.88 -13.63
C ALA A 298 5.94 -8.45 -12.22
N LEU A 299 5.60 -9.28 -11.23
CA LEU A 299 5.81 -9.01 -9.81
C LEU A 299 6.89 -9.90 -9.18
N ASP A 300 7.55 -10.78 -9.94
CA ASP A 300 8.41 -11.85 -9.42
C ASP A 300 9.75 -11.38 -8.81
N LYS A 301 10.18 -10.15 -9.11
CA LYS A 301 11.55 -9.69 -8.80
C LYS A 301 11.58 -8.59 -7.73
N PRO A 302 12.56 -8.63 -6.81
CA PRO A 302 12.67 -7.69 -5.69
C PRO A 302 13.34 -6.33 -6.03
N GLY A 303 13.68 -6.10 -7.30
CA GLY A 303 14.46 -4.93 -7.76
C GLY A 303 15.98 -5.12 -7.66
N PRO A 304 16.79 -4.18 -8.19
CA PRO A 304 18.24 -4.32 -8.26
C PRO A 304 18.93 -4.24 -6.89
N GLU A 305 18.36 -3.51 -5.93
CA GLU A 305 18.88 -3.34 -4.55
C GLU A 305 19.00 -4.67 -3.79
N LEU A 306 18.16 -5.65 -4.16
CA LEU A 306 18.09 -6.96 -3.54
C LEU A 306 18.57 -8.08 -4.46
N LYS A 307 19.34 -7.73 -5.51
CA LYS A 307 19.95 -8.71 -6.41
C LYS A 307 20.88 -9.65 -5.63
N GLY A 308 20.73 -10.95 -5.83
CA GLY A 308 21.49 -11.98 -5.12
C GLY A 308 20.93 -12.33 -3.73
N SER A 309 19.88 -11.65 -3.26
CA SER A 309 19.12 -12.12 -2.09
C SER A 309 18.26 -13.34 -2.46
N LYS A 310 17.83 -14.08 -1.43
CA LYS A 310 16.84 -15.16 -1.57
C LYS A 310 15.41 -14.65 -1.72
N ARG A 311 15.18 -13.33 -1.65
CA ARG A 311 13.84 -12.73 -1.73
C ARG A 311 13.33 -12.74 -3.17
N ARG A 312 12.02 -12.95 -3.30
CA ARG A 312 11.24 -13.01 -4.55
C ARG A 312 9.91 -12.31 -4.32
N GLY A 313 9.22 -11.94 -5.39
CA GLY A 313 7.86 -11.45 -5.31
C GLY A 313 6.83 -12.54 -5.59
N ASP A 314 5.70 -12.19 -6.20
CA ASP A 314 4.68 -13.16 -6.64
C ASP A 314 4.99 -13.59 -8.08
N GLU A 315 5.29 -14.87 -8.26
CA GLU A 315 5.57 -15.43 -9.59
C GLU A 315 4.31 -15.83 -10.37
N LYS A 316 3.21 -16.09 -9.66
CA LYS A 316 1.98 -16.65 -10.20
C LYS A 316 1.10 -15.58 -10.85
N ARG A 317 1.08 -14.37 -10.30
CA ARG A 317 0.18 -13.29 -10.74
C ARG A 317 0.92 -12.16 -11.45
N VAL A 318 0.21 -11.47 -12.34
CA VAL A 318 0.66 -10.24 -13.01
C VAL A 318 -0.39 -9.14 -12.85
N VAL A 319 0.04 -7.89 -12.99
CA VAL A 319 -0.88 -6.74 -13.01
C VAL A 319 -0.94 -6.19 -14.43
N LEU A 320 -2.13 -6.17 -15.02
CA LEU A 320 -2.40 -5.49 -16.27
C LEU A 320 -2.80 -4.06 -15.95
N VAL A 321 -2.25 -3.09 -16.68
CA VAL A 321 -2.54 -1.67 -16.44
C VAL A 321 -2.32 -0.85 -17.70
N LYS A 322 -3.20 0.13 -17.91
CA LYS A 322 -3.03 1.18 -18.91
C LYS A 322 -2.54 2.45 -18.23
N PHE A 323 -1.30 2.83 -18.49
CA PHE A 323 -0.77 4.09 -17.96
C PHE A 323 -1.19 5.25 -18.85
N GLY A 324 -2.01 6.16 -18.33
CA GLY A 324 -2.40 7.39 -19.01
C GLY A 324 -1.68 8.62 -18.44
N LYS A 325 -1.95 9.80 -19.05
CA LYS A 325 -1.47 11.09 -18.51
C LYS A 325 -1.93 11.35 -17.07
N ASN A 326 -3.09 10.80 -16.71
CA ASN A 326 -3.74 11.00 -15.42
C ASN A 326 -3.52 9.81 -14.46
N GLY A 327 -2.48 8.99 -14.66
CA GLY A 327 -2.18 7.83 -13.81
C GLY A 327 -2.66 6.48 -14.39
N PRO A 328 -2.55 5.40 -13.60
CA PRO A 328 -2.95 4.06 -14.00
C PRO A 328 -4.47 3.93 -14.12
N ARG A 329 -4.91 3.25 -15.18
CA ARG A 329 -6.32 2.96 -15.54
C ARG A 329 -6.44 1.51 -15.98
N ASP A 330 -7.67 0.99 -15.98
CA ASP A 330 -7.99 -0.37 -16.42
C ASP A 330 -7.11 -1.44 -15.73
N VAL A 331 -6.88 -1.24 -14.43
CA VAL A 331 -6.00 -2.11 -13.62
C VAL A 331 -6.72 -3.44 -13.36
N GLU A 332 -6.00 -4.54 -13.56
CA GLU A 332 -6.53 -5.89 -13.36
C GLU A 332 -5.41 -6.82 -12.87
N VAL A 333 -5.73 -7.75 -11.97
CA VAL A 333 -4.81 -8.82 -11.56
C VAL A 333 -5.24 -10.11 -12.25
N ARG A 334 -4.30 -10.80 -12.89
CA ARG A 334 -4.56 -12.09 -13.55
C ARG A 334 -3.43 -13.09 -13.30
N MET A 335 -3.72 -14.36 -13.54
CA MET A 335 -2.69 -15.40 -13.56
C MET A 335 -1.74 -15.16 -14.74
N LYS A 336 -0.44 -15.25 -14.48
CA LYS A 336 0.61 -15.02 -15.47
C LYS A 336 0.51 -16.00 -16.64
N GLU A 337 0.21 -17.26 -16.34
CA GLU A 337 0.11 -18.35 -17.33
C GLU A 337 -1.00 -18.09 -18.34
N GLU A 338 -2.20 -17.75 -17.87
CA GLU A 338 -3.36 -17.42 -18.72
C GLU A 338 -3.06 -16.25 -19.67
N VAL A 339 -2.47 -15.17 -19.13
CA VAL A 339 -2.16 -13.97 -19.94
C VAL A 339 -1.12 -14.30 -21.02
N LEU A 340 -0.13 -15.14 -20.71
CA LEU A 340 0.88 -15.56 -21.68
C LEU A 340 0.31 -16.52 -22.72
N GLU A 341 -0.62 -17.40 -22.34
CA GLU A 341 -1.30 -18.30 -23.27
C GLU A 341 -2.19 -17.54 -24.26
N GLU A 342 -2.98 -16.57 -23.78
CA GLU A 342 -3.79 -15.69 -24.62
C GLU A 342 -2.96 -14.95 -25.67
N GLU A 343 -1.81 -14.38 -25.29
CA GLU A 343 -0.94 -13.68 -26.25
C GLU A 343 -0.27 -14.64 -27.25
N ARG A 344 0.08 -15.87 -26.84
CA ARG A 344 0.60 -16.90 -27.76
C ARG A 344 -0.47 -17.33 -28.75
N ALA A 345 -1.70 -17.55 -28.31
CA ALA A 345 -2.82 -17.91 -29.17
C ALA A 345 -3.12 -16.79 -30.18
N ALA A 346 -3.15 -15.53 -29.74
CA ALA A 346 -3.36 -14.37 -30.60
C ALA A 346 -2.23 -14.18 -31.64
N ALA A 347 -1.00 -14.58 -31.33
CA ALA A 347 0.11 -14.57 -32.28
C ALA A 347 -0.03 -15.66 -33.35
N LYS A 348 -0.54 -16.84 -33.00
CA LYS A 348 -0.76 -17.95 -33.94
C LYS A 348 -1.88 -17.69 -34.95
N VAL A 349 -2.93 -16.97 -34.55
CA VAL A 349 -4.06 -16.60 -35.44
C VAL A 349 -3.67 -15.54 -36.49
N LYS A 350 -2.54 -14.84 -36.29
CA LYS A 350 -2.04 -13.79 -37.19
C LYS A 350 -0.97 -14.27 -38.19
N LEU A 351 -0.53 -15.51 -38.06
CA LEU A 351 0.36 -16.23 -39.00
C LEU A 351 -0.52 -17.09 -39.90
#